data_AF-A0A2S8FKL4-F1
#
_entry.id   AF-A0A2S8FKL4-F1
#
_cell.length_a   1.000
_cell.length_b   1.000
_cell.length_c   1.000
_cell.angle_alpha   90.00
_cell.angle_beta   90.00
_cell.angle_gamma   90.00
#
_symmetry.space_group_name_H-M   'P 1'
#
loop_
_entity.id
_entity.type
_entity.pdbx_description
1 polymer ?
#
loop_
_entity_poly.entity_id
_entity_poly.type
_entity_poly.pdbx_seq_one_letter_code
_entity_poly.pdbx_strand_id
1 'polypeptide(L)'
;MKLIPLTCRQCSAPLNVPENVLLVTCLHCGSQLAVVQEGTTVYTESCDQEQNVSLGDAVQTKEMDCQLIEESRQQRELAALDHEWKQMRRRYMLIDADGNARVPSSDTANNMAIITIVSGVLWILPAWIITDNWSPFLVLCLLIGVFVVIGLGLSRLHYQRAVAYHEAKRCYLRRRLEVTEVAEAYPTKGWG
;
A
#
# COMPACT_ATOMS: atom_id res chain seq x y z
N MET A 1 53.29 -18.93 33.79
CA MET A 1 52.41 -18.19 32.86
C MET A 1 52.12 -16.83 33.49
N LYS A 2 52.41 -15.73 32.79
CA LYS A 2 52.22 -14.37 33.32
C LYS A 2 50.81 -13.90 32.95
N LEU A 3 50.00 -13.58 33.94
CA LEU A 3 48.63 -13.10 33.77
C LEU A 3 48.61 -11.59 34.01
N ILE A 4 47.98 -10.84 33.11
CA ILE A 4 47.84 -9.40 33.21
C ILE A 4 46.40 -9.11 33.65
N PRO A 5 46.19 -8.42 34.79
CA PRO A 5 44.86 -8.02 35.20
C PRO A 5 44.41 -6.82 34.36
N LEU A 6 43.24 -6.94 33.73
CA LEU A 6 42.58 -5.90 32.93
C LEU A 6 41.16 -5.70 33.45
N THR A 7 40.60 -4.51 33.21
CA THR A 7 39.19 -4.22 33.49
C THR A 7 38.41 -4.09 32.20
N CYS A 8 37.24 -4.72 32.13
CA CYS A 8 36.32 -4.55 31.00
C CYS A 8 35.90 -3.08 30.91
N ARG A 9 36.08 -2.45 29.73
CA ARG A 9 35.67 -1.05 29.50
C ARG A 9 34.16 -0.83 29.63
N GLN A 10 33.34 -1.87 29.38
CA GLN A 10 31.89 -1.75 29.31
C GLN A 10 31.18 -2.04 30.64
N CYS A 11 31.66 -3.01 31.44
CA CYS A 11 31.03 -3.41 32.69
C CYS A 11 31.94 -3.30 33.93
N SER A 12 33.18 -2.83 33.76
CA SER A 12 34.19 -2.73 34.82
C SER A 12 34.56 -4.05 35.51
N ALA A 13 34.15 -5.20 34.97
CA ALA A 13 34.50 -6.50 35.54
C ALA A 13 36.01 -6.79 35.40
N PRO A 14 36.65 -7.39 36.43
CA PRO A 14 38.05 -7.78 36.38
C PRO A 14 38.24 -9.01 35.47
N LEU A 15 39.24 -8.96 34.59
CA LEU A 15 39.61 -9.99 33.62
C LEU A 15 41.08 -10.31 33.78
N ASN A 16 41.43 -11.59 33.84
CA ASN A 16 42.81 -12.05 33.83
C ASN A 16 43.11 -12.63 32.46
N VAL A 17 43.98 -11.97 31.69
CA VAL A 17 44.27 -12.35 30.32
C VAL A 17 45.74 -12.77 30.20
N PRO A 18 46.05 -13.86 29.48
CA PRO A 18 47.43 -14.22 29.16
C PRO A 18 48.04 -13.23 28.16
N GLU A 19 49.33 -12.93 28.31
CA GLU A 19 50.08 -11.91 27.55
C GLU A 19 50.05 -12.08 26.01
N ASN A 20 49.72 -13.29 25.53
CA ASN A 20 49.73 -13.65 24.10
C ASN A 20 48.35 -13.69 23.43
N VAL A 21 47.28 -13.18 24.06
CA VAL A 21 45.92 -13.23 23.50
C VAL A 21 45.45 -11.84 23.09
N LEU A 22 45.12 -11.70 21.80
CA LEU A 22 44.69 -10.44 21.18
C LEU A 22 43.19 -10.16 21.35
N LEU A 23 42.38 -11.21 21.58
CA LEU A 23 40.93 -11.11 21.66
C LEU A 23 40.40 -11.86 22.88
N VAL A 24 39.60 -11.19 23.70
CA VAL A 24 39.01 -11.76 24.90
C VAL A 24 37.53 -11.42 24.99
N THR A 25 36.72 -12.40 25.35
CA THR A 25 35.30 -12.20 25.63
C THR A 25 35.09 -11.99 27.12
N CYS A 26 34.42 -10.90 27.49
CA CYS A 26 34.04 -10.69 28.88
C CYS A 26 32.95 -11.70 29.28
N LEU A 27 33.21 -12.51 30.30
CA LEU A 27 32.21 -13.48 30.81
C LEU A 27 31.02 -12.83 31.52
N HIS A 28 31.12 -11.54 31.87
CA HIS A 28 30.06 -10.84 32.61
C HIS A 28 29.04 -10.16 31.68
N CYS A 29 29.49 -9.43 30.66
CA CYS A 29 28.62 -8.73 29.71
C CYS A 29 28.59 -9.33 28.30
N GLY A 30 29.44 -10.33 28.00
CA GLY A 30 29.51 -10.97 26.68
C GLY A 30 30.18 -10.14 25.58
N SER A 31 30.70 -8.94 25.87
CA SER A 31 31.37 -8.10 24.87
C SER A 31 32.71 -8.69 24.45
N GLN A 32 33.00 -8.64 23.14
CA GLN A 32 34.33 -8.96 22.60
C GLN A 32 35.25 -7.74 22.72
N LEU A 33 36.40 -7.94 23.33
CA LEU A 33 37.38 -6.89 23.61
C LEU A 33 38.71 -7.24 22.92
N ALA A 34 39.27 -6.28 22.19
CA ALA A 34 40.62 -6.35 21.69
C ALA A 34 41.59 -5.89 22.77
N VAL A 35 42.67 -6.66 22.99
CA VAL A 35 43.74 -6.31 23.93
C VAL A 35 44.84 -5.60 23.15
N VAL A 36 44.95 -4.29 23.32
CA VAL A 36 45.97 -3.47 22.68
C VAL A 36 47.11 -3.25 23.69
N GLN A 37 48.33 -3.57 23.27
CA GLN A 37 49.55 -3.35 24.06
C GLN A 37 50.36 -2.25 23.40
N GLU A 38 50.36 -1.06 23.99
CA GLU A 38 51.22 0.06 23.58
C GLU A 38 52.27 0.33 24.66
N GLY A 39 53.50 -0.11 24.40
CA GLY A 39 54.63 0.11 25.31
C GLY A 39 54.46 -0.58 26.67
N THR A 40 54.22 0.21 27.73
CA THR A 40 54.05 -0.28 29.12
C THR A 40 52.60 -0.29 29.59
N THR A 41 51.65 0.12 28.73
CA THR A 41 50.23 0.18 29.03
C THR A 41 49.46 -0.85 28.21
N VAL A 42 48.63 -1.64 28.89
CA VAL A 42 47.73 -2.61 28.26
C VAL A 42 46.30 -2.17 28.56
N TYR A 43 45.51 -1.95 27.52
CA TYR A 43 44.11 -1.53 27.64
C TYR A 43 43.20 -2.36 26.73
N THR A 44 41.90 -2.33 27.02
CA THR A 44 40.90 -3.05 26.22
C THR A 44 40.06 -2.06 25.40
N GLU A 45 39.92 -2.33 24.11
CA GLU A 45 39.02 -1.60 23.22
C GLU A 45 37.84 -2.49 22.84
N SER A 46 36.63 -1.91 22.76
CA SER A 46 35.47 -2.62 22.22
C SER A 46 35.67 -2.79 20.72
N CYS A 47 35.59 -4.03 20.24
CA CYS A 47 35.41 -4.27 18.81
C CYS A 47 33.96 -3.96 18.44
N ASP A 48 33.60 -2.67 18.42
CA ASP A 48 32.40 -2.22 17.72
C ASP A 48 32.73 -2.24 16.23
N GLN A 49 32.50 -3.42 15.66
CA GLN A 49 32.78 -3.77 14.28
C GLN A 49 31.75 -3.09 13.36
N GLU A 50 31.99 -1.81 13.03
CA GLU A 50 31.23 -1.13 11.97
C GLU A 50 32.08 -0.45 10.88
N GLN A 51 33.41 -0.43 10.94
CA GLN A 51 34.20 0.28 9.91
C GLN A 51 35.50 -0.41 9.48
N ASN A 52 35.45 -1.72 9.26
CA ASN A 52 36.43 -2.40 8.41
C ASN A 52 35.71 -3.07 7.22
N VAL A 53 35.04 -2.24 6.42
CA VAL A 53 34.74 -2.59 5.03
C VAL A 53 36.05 -2.46 4.26
N SER A 54 36.60 -3.61 3.89
CA SER A 54 37.72 -3.80 2.99
C SER A 54 37.70 -2.79 1.84
N LEU A 55 38.76 -1.99 1.73
CA LEU A 55 38.96 -0.96 0.69
C LEU A 55 39.00 -1.50 -0.76
N GLY A 56 38.86 -2.82 -0.94
CA GLY A 56 38.75 -3.50 -2.24
C GLY A 56 37.33 -3.96 -2.62
N ASP A 57 36.42 -4.12 -1.65
CA ASP A 57 35.02 -4.57 -1.86
C ASP A 57 34.00 -3.43 -1.84
N ALA A 58 34.40 -2.25 -1.31
CA ALA A 58 33.53 -1.08 -1.14
C ALA A 58 32.97 -0.49 -2.46
N VAL A 59 33.58 -0.81 -3.60
CA VAL A 59 33.06 -0.39 -4.92
C VAL A 59 31.90 -1.28 -5.35
N GLN A 60 31.98 -2.59 -5.08
CA GLN A 60 30.97 -3.56 -5.49
C GLN A 60 29.75 -3.55 -4.55
N THR A 61 29.95 -3.30 -3.25
CA THR A 61 28.83 -3.10 -2.30
C THR A 61 28.08 -1.81 -2.55
N LYS A 62 28.76 -0.70 -2.91
CA LYS A 62 28.07 0.55 -3.23
C LYS A 62 27.13 0.42 -4.43
N GLU A 63 27.51 -0.31 -5.48
CA GLU A 63 26.64 -0.49 -6.64
C GLU A 63 25.44 -1.39 -6.34
N MET A 64 25.66 -2.46 -5.57
CA MET A 64 24.60 -3.38 -5.16
C MET A 64 23.62 -2.74 -4.17
N ASP A 65 24.10 -1.93 -3.23
CA ASP A 65 23.25 -1.16 -2.30
C ASP A 65 22.43 -0.09 -3.04
N CYS A 66 23.00 0.56 -4.06
CA CYS A 66 22.26 1.53 -4.88
C CYS A 66 21.09 0.88 -5.63
N GLN A 67 21.28 -0.32 -6.18
CA GLN A 67 20.22 -1.05 -6.89
C GLN A 67 19.09 -1.47 -5.93
N LEU A 68 19.45 -2.00 -4.75
CA LEU A 68 18.50 -2.44 -3.73
C LEU A 68 17.67 -1.26 -3.19
N ILE A 69 18.28 -0.08 -3.03
CA ILE A 69 17.58 1.15 -2.63
C ILE A 69 16.58 1.57 -3.72
N GLU A 70 16.96 1.52 -5.00
CA GLU A 70 16.08 1.92 -6.10
C GLU A 70 14.87 0.98 -6.26
N GLU A 71 15.08 -0.34 -6.22
CA GLU A 71 13.98 -1.32 -6.21
C GLU A 71 13.04 -1.10 -5.01
N SER A 72 13.60 -0.83 -3.82
CA SER A 72 12.80 -0.56 -2.63
C SER A 72 11.98 0.73 -2.77
N ARG A 73 12.51 1.73 -3.47
CA ARG A 73 11.83 3.00 -3.72
C ARG A 73 10.66 2.82 -4.67
N GLN A 74 10.86 2.07 -5.75
CA GLN A 74 9.80 1.73 -6.70
C GLN A 74 8.66 0.95 -6.03
N GLN A 75 8.99 -0.03 -5.19
CA GLN A 75 7.99 -0.78 -4.43
C GLN A 75 7.20 0.12 -3.47
N ARG A 76 7.88 1.06 -2.80
CA ARG A 76 7.21 2.05 -1.93
C ARG A 76 6.28 2.97 -2.72
N GLU A 77 6.69 3.41 -3.89
CA GLU A 77 5.88 4.28 -4.75
C GLU A 77 4.63 3.54 -5.26
N LEU A 78 4.78 2.31 -5.73
CA LEU A 78 3.64 1.46 -6.11
C LEU A 78 2.69 1.20 -4.93
N ALA A 79 3.24 0.91 -3.75
CA ALA A 79 2.44 0.69 -2.54
C ALA A 79 1.67 1.94 -2.11
N ALA A 80 2.28 3.12 -2.22
CA ALA A 80 1.62 4.40 -1.96
C ALA A 80 0.48 4.65 -2.95
N LEU A 81 0.73 4.45 -4.25
CA LEU A 81 -0.26 4.59 -5.31
C LEU A 81 -1.46 3.63 -5.10
N ASP A 82 -1.19 2.39 -4.73
CA ASP A 82 -2.22 1.39 -4.42
C ASP A 82 -3.02 1.75 -3.17
N HIS A 83 -2.36 2.33 -2.17
CA HIS A 83 -3.04 2.80 -0.96
C HIS A 83 -3.98 3.97 -1.27
N GLU A 84 -3.51 4.97 -2.01
CA GLU A 84 -4.33 6.08 -2.48
C GLU A 84 -5.52 5.61 -3.31
N TRP A 85 -5.30 4.68 -4.23
CA TRP A 85 -6.38 4.09 -5.03
C TRP A 85 -7.40 3.36 -4.17
N LYS A 86 -6.98 2.59 -3.15
CA LYS A 86 -7.89 1.95 -2.20
C LYS A 86 -8.76 2.99 -1.46
N GLN A 87 -8.17 4.11 -1.04
CA GLN A 87 -8.92 5.19 -0.38
C GLN A 87 -9.91 5.87 -1.34
N MET A 88 -9.48 6.20 -2.56
CA MET A 88 -10.34 6.82 -3.57
C MET A 88 -11.48 5.89 -3.99
N ARG A 89 -11.18 4.61 -4.26
CA ARG A 89 -12.16 3.59 -4.65
C ARG A 89 -13.30 3.46 -3.64
N ARG A 90 -13.01 3.55 -2.33
CA ARG A 90 -14.03 3.51 -1.28
C ARG A 90 -15.04 4.66 -1.39
N ARG A 91 -14.65 5.83 -1.91
CA ARG A 91 -15.56 6.98 -2.11
C ARG A 91 -16.60 6.74 -3.21
N TYR A 92 -16.31 5.84 -4.15
CA TYR A 92 -17.20 5.52 -5.27
C TYR A 92 -17.99 4.22 -5.08
N MET A 93 -17.56 3.37 -4.16
CA MET A 93 -18.25 2.11 -3.85
C MET A 93 -19.60 2.38 -3.18
N LEU A 94 -20.61 1.62 -3.59
CA LEU A 94 -21.88 1.56 -2.89
C LEU A 94 -21.83 0.39 -1.90
N ILE A 95 -22.24 0.67 -0.66
CA ILE A 95 -22.43 -0.36 0.36
C ILE A 95 -23.85 -0.88 0.15
N ASP A 96 -23.94 -2.17 -0.14
CA ASP A 96 -25.22 -2.89 -0.26
C ASP A 96 -25.89 -3.01 1.11
N ALA A 97 -27.18 -3.35 1.14
CA ALA A 97 -27.90 -3.60 2.40
C ALA A 97 -27.22 -4.70 3.25
N ASP A 98 -26.54 -5.65 2.59
CA ASP A 98 -25.76 -6.72 3.21
C ASP A 98 -24.38 -6.28 3.73
N GLY A 99 -24.04 -4.99 3.65
CA GLY A 99 -22.74 -4.44 4.05
C GLY A 99 -21.61 -4.70 3.03
N ASN A 100 -21.92 -5.35 1.91
CA ASN A 100 -20.94 -5.67 0.88
C ASN A 100 -20.65 -4.44 0.00
N ALA A 101 -19.37 -4.11 -0.18
CA ALA A 101 -18.95 -3.04 -1.08
C ALA A 101 -18.95 -3.54 -2.52
N ARG A 102 -19.93 -3.12 -3.32
CA ARG A 102 -19.98 -3.43 -4.76
C ARG A 102 -19.39 -2.27 -5.57
N VAL A 103 -18.67 -2.63 -6.63
CA VAL A 103 -18.23 -1.66 -7.64
C VAL A 103 -19.47 -1.24 -8.43
N PRO A 104 -19.72 0.07 -8.63
CA PRO A 104 -20.80 0.52 -9.49
C PRO A 104 -20.57 -0.03 -10.89
N SER A 105 -21.40 -0.99 -11.33
CA SER A 105 -21.36 -1.50 -12.69
C SER A 105 -22.23 -0.62 -13.57
N SER A 106 -21.74 -0.26 -14.76
CA SER A 106 -22.54 0.45 -15.77
C SER A 106 -23.81 -0.32 -16.14
N ASP A 107 -23.74 -1.65 -16.10
CA ASP A 107 -24.85 -2.53 -16.51
C ASP A 107 -26.04 -2.48 -15.54
N THR A 108 -25.80 -2.27 -14.25
CA THR A 108 -26.91 -2.17 -13.26
C THR A 108 -27.69 -0.86 -13.42
N ALA A 109 -27.04 0.23 -13.84
CA ALA A 109 -27.70 1.52 -14.04
C ALA A 109 -28.68 1.49 -15.22
N ASN A 110 -28.32 0.81 -16.32
CA ASN A 110 -29.19 0.73 -17.50
C ASN A 110 -30.42 -0.16 -17.25
N ASN A 111 -30.26 -1.26 -16.53
CA ASN A 111 -31.35 -2.18 -16.23
C ASN A 111 -32.44 -1.54 -15.34
N MET A 112 -32.06 -0.71 -14.37
CA MET A 112 -33.02 -0.02 -13.49
C MET A 112 -33.92 0.98 -14.24
N ALA A 113 -33.36 1.70 -15.22
CA ALA A 113 -34.14 2.64 -16.03
C ALA A 113 -35.20 1.89 -16.87
N ILE A 114 -34.80 0.78 -17.50
CA ILE A 114 -35.70 -0.05 -18.31
C ILE A 114 -36.81 -0.64 -17.43
N ILE A 115 -36.47 -1.21 -16.27
CA ILE A 115 -37.44 -1.79 -15.33
C ILE A 115 -38.45 -0.74 -14.87
N THR A 116 -37.99 0.48 -14.57
CA THR A 116 -38.86 1.58 -14.14
C THR A 116 -39.87 1.96 -15.23
N ILE A 117 -39.42 2.06 -16.49
CA ILE A 117 -40.29 2.39 -17.62
C ILE A 117 -41.30 1.27 -17.87
N VAL A 118 -40.85 0.02 -17.92
CA VAL A 118 -41.72 -1.15 -18.16
C VAL A 118 -42.76 -1.29 -17.07
N SER A 119 -42.36 -1.16 -15.80
CA SER A 119 -43.27 -1.18 -14.66
C SER A 119 -44.30 -0.06 -14.76
N GLY A 120 -43.87 1.18 -15.05
CA GLY A 120 -44.78 2.31 -15.23
C GLY A 120 -45.84 2.08 -16.30
N VAL A 121 -45.45 1.58 -17.48
CA VAL A 121 -46.39 1.25 -18.56
C VAL A 121 -47.34 0.11 -18.16
N LEU A 122 -46.79 -0.93 -17.51
CA LEU A 122 -47.56 -2.09 -17.06
C LEU A 122 -48.65 -1.70 -16.07
N TRP A 123 -48.42 -0.71 -15.20
CA TRP A 123 -49.41 -0.23 -14.22
C TRP A 123 -50.46 0.74 -14.82
N ILE A 124 -50.17 1.42 -15.93
CA ILE A 124 -51.11 2.35 -16.58
C ILE A 124 -52.26 1.59 -17.27
N LEU A 125 -51.97 0.46 -17.91
CA LEU A 125 -52.96 -0.33 -18.65
C LEU A 125 -54.13 -0.85 -17.78
N PRO A 126 -53.92 -1.51 -16.63
CA PRO A 126 -55.02 -1.97 -15.78
C PRO A 126 -55.77 -0.81 -15.12
N ALA A 127 -55.08 0.30 -14.79
CA ALA A 127 -55.74 1.47 -14.24
C ALA A 127 -56.78 2.06 -15.23
N TRP A 128 -56.45 2.12 -16.51
CA TRP A 128 -57.36 2.59 -17.55
C TRP A 128 -58.59 1.69 -17.72
N ILE A 129 -58.44 0.37 -17.53
CA ILE A 129 -59.55 -0.60 -17.66
C ILE A 129 -60.50 -0.57 -16.45
N ILE A 130 -59.98 -0.30 -15.25
CA ILE A 130 -60.75 -0.40 -14.00
C ILE A 130 -61.48 0.91 -13.66
N THR A 131 -60.97 2.07 -14.09
CA THR A 131 -61.57 3.36 -13.72
C THR A 131 -62.44 3.92 -14.85
N ASP A 132 -63.76 3.91 -14.65
CA ASP A 132 -64.71 4.62 -15.52
C ASP A 132 -64.67 6.16 -15.34
N ASN A 133 -63.99 6.64 -14.30
CA ASN A 133 -63.86 8.06 -13.97
C ASN A 133 -62.49 8.62 -14.33
N TRP A 134 -62.46 9.76 -15.01
CA TRP A 134 -61.22 10.47 -15.40
C TRP A 134 -60.43 11.06 -14.22
N SER A 135 -61.10 11.40 -13.12
CA SER A 135 -60.45 11.99 -11.94
C SER A 135 -59.36 11.11 -11.33
N PRO A 136 -59.61 9.84 -10.94
CA PRO A 136 -58.56 8.96 -10.39
C PRO A 136 -57.45 8.65 -11.40
N PHE A 137 -57.76 8.60 -12.70
CA PHE A 137 -56.77 8.39 -13.75
C PHE A 137 -55.72 9.52 -13.81
N LEU A 138 -56.16 10.78 -13.77
CA LEU A 138 -55.24 11.93 -13.78
C LEU A 138 -54.32 11.94 -12.54
N VAL A 139 -54.85 11.62 -11.36
CA VAL A 139 -54.05 11.53 -10.13
C VAL A 139 -52.99 10.43 -10.25
N LEU A 140 -53.35 9.26 -10.79
CA LEU A 140 -52.40 8.17 -11.00
C LEU A 140 -51.31 8.54 -12.01
N CYS A 141 -51.66 9.16 -13.14
CA CYS A 141 -50.68 9.63 -14.12
C CYS A 141 -49.70 10.63 -13.51
N LEU A 142 -50.17 11.52 -12.64
CA LEU A 142 -49.34 12.50 -11.94
C LEU A 142 -48.37 11.81 -10.98
N LEU A 143 -48.83 10.83 -10.20
CA LEU A 143 -47.97 10.04 -9.31
C LEU A 143 -46.90 9.26 -10.09
N ILE A 144 -47.28 8.59 -11.18
CA ILE A 144 -46.33 7.87 -12.04
C ILE A 144 -45.30 8.84 -12.64
N GLY A 145 -45.75 10.02 -13.10
CA GLY A 145 -44.86 11.06 -13.61
C GLY A 145 -43.82 11.50 -12.57
N VAL A 146 -44.24 11.72 -11.31
CA VAL A 146 -43.33 12.05 -10.21
C VAL A 146 -42.32 10.91 -9.96
N PHE A 147 -42.77 9.66 -9.91
CA PHE A 147 -41.88 8.50 -9.74
C PHE A 147 -40.85 8.38 -10.88
N VAL A 148 -41.27 8.61 -12.13
CA VAL A 148 -40.36 8.57 -13.29
C VAL A 148 -39.30 9.67 -13.19
N VAL A 149 -39.68 10.90 -12.83
CA VAL A 149 -38.73 12.01 -12.67
C VAL A 149 -37.72 11.72 -11.56
N ILE A 150 -38.18 11.21 -10.42
CA ILE A 150 -37.30 10.82 -9.30
C ILE A 150 -36.37 9.67 -9.75
N GLY A 151 -36.90 8.64 -10.41
CA GLY A 151 -36.14 7.50 -10.91
C GLY A 151 -35.06 7.90 -11.91
N LEU A 152 -35.38 8.78 -12.86
CA LEU A 152 -34.41 9.33 -13.81
C LEU A 152 -33.33 10.18 -13.12
N GLY A 153 -33.71 10.97 -12.12
CA GLY A 153 -32.78 11.77 -11.32
C GLY A 153 -31.77 10.90 -10.58
N LEU A 154 -32.24 9.87 -9.87
CA LEU A 154 -31.38 8.90 -9.19
C LEU A 154 -30.51 8.13 -10.17
N SER A 155 -31.08 7.65 -11.28
CA SER A 155 -30.33 6.94 -12.34
C SER A 155 -29.19 7.80 -12.88
N ARG A 156 -29.43 9.09 -13.13
CA ARG A 156 -28.39 10.03 -13.60
C ARG A 156 -27.27 10.21 -12.57
N LEU A 157 -27.60 10.32 -11.29
CA LEU A 157 -26.60 10.40 -10.21
C LEU A 157 -25.74 9.13 -10.12
N HIS A 158 -26.36 7.96 -10.22
CA HIS A 158 -25.62 6.69 -10.25
C HIS A 158 -24.71 6.57 -11.47
N TYR A 159 -25.19 6.99 -12.64
CA TYR A 159 -24.40 7.00 -13.86
C TYR A 159 -23.18 7.92 -13.75
N GLN A 160 -23.35 9.15 -13.23
CA GLN A 160 -22.24 10.07 -13.02
C GLN A 160 -21.17 9.50 -12.08
N ARG A 161 -21.58 8.83 -10.99
CA ARG A 161 -20.65 8.16 -10.08
C ARG A 161 -19.89 7.02 -10.76
N ALA A 162 -20.57 6.23 -11.60
CA ALA A 162 -19.93 5.14 -12.34
C ALA A 162 -18.90 5.68 -13.35
N VAL A 163 -19.23 6.75 -14.08
CA VAL A 163 -18.29 7.40 -15.02
C VAL A 163 -17.07 7.94 -14.28
N ALA A 164 -17.28 8.68 -13.18
CA ALA A 164 -16.18 9.21 -12.36
C ALA A 164 -15.28 8.10 -11.81
N TYR A 165 -15.86 6.96 -11.40
CA TYR A 165 -15.08 5.79 -10.99
C TYR A 165 -14.23 5.22 -12.13
N HIS A 166 -14.81 5.07 -13.33
CA HIS A 166 -14.08 4.55 -14.49
C HIS A 166 -12.95 5.47 -14.93
N GLU A 167 -13.16 6.78 -14.89
CA GLU A 167 -12.14 7.78 -15.19
C GLU A 167 -11.00 7.73 -14.17
N ALA A 168 -11.33 7.74 -12.88
CA ALA A 168 -10.33 7.60 -11.81
C ALA A 168 -9.54 6.29 -11.93
N LYS A 169 -10.21 5.18 -12.26
CA LYS A 169 -9.56 3.89 -12.49
C LYS A 169 -8.59 3.94 -13.67
N ARG A 170 -8.95 4.61 -14.77
CA ARG A 170 -8.06 4.78 -15.93
C ARG A 170 -6.82 5.61 -15.57
N CYS A 171 -6.99 6.69 -14.81
CA CYS A 171 -5.87 7.50 -14.32
C CYS A 171 -4.92 6.70 -13.43
N TYR A 172 -5.46 5.90 -12.50
CA TYR A 172 -4.67 4.99 -11.66
C TYR A 172 -3.89 3.97 -12.50
N LEU A 173 -4.56 3.30 -13.45
CA LEU A 173 -3.91 2.30 -14.31
C LEU A 173 -2.79 2.93 -15.15
N ARG A 174 -3.00 4.13 -15.67
CA ARG A 174 -1.96 4.87 -16.42
C ARG A 174 -0.74 5.14 -15.56
N ARG A 175 -0.91 5.71 -14.36
CA ARG A 175 0.20 5.99 -13.43
C ARG A 175 0.95 4.71 -13.03
N ARG A 176 0.23 3.62 -12.81
CA ARG A 176 0.84 2.34 -12.47
C ARG A 176 1.70 1.81 -13.63
N LEU A 177 1.23 1.94 -14.87
CA LEU A 177 2.00 1.58 -16.05
C LEU A 177 3.25 2.44 -16.17
N GLU A 178 3.16 3.76 -15.98
CA GLU A 178 4.32 4.68 -16.00
C GLU A 178 5.40 4.25 -15.00
N VAL A 179 5.04 3.91 -13.76
CA VAL A 179 6.01 3.44 -12.75
C VAL A 179 6.63 2.09 -13.13
N THR A 180 5.87 1.21 -13.79
CA THR A 180 6.35 -0.12 -14.19
C THR A 180 7.24 -0.06 -15.43
N GLU A 181 6.86 0.75 -16.44
CA GLU A 181 7.64 0.97 -17.66
C GLU A 181 8.97 1.68 -17.36
N VAL A 182 8.99 2.62 -16.42
CA VAL A 182 10.25 3.26 -15.97
C VAL A 182 11.19 2.22 -15.34
N ALA A 183 10.65 1.25 -14.58
CA ALA A 183 11.44 0.17 -14.02
C ALA A 183 12.01 -0.75 -15.12
N GLU A 184 11.22 -1.06 -16.15
CA GLU A 184 11.66 -1.89 -17.29
C GLU A 184 12.67 -1.18 -18.20
N ALA A 185 12.61 0.15 -18.34
CA ALA A 185 13.52 0.93 -19.16
C ALA A 185 14.95 1.01 -18.60
N TYR A 186 15.11 0.79 -17.29
CA TYR A 186 16.41 0.67 -16.62
C TYR A 186 16.59 -0.76 -16.07
N PRO A 187 16.71 -1.77 -16.94
CA PRO A 187 16.99 -3.11 -16.46
C PRO A 187 18.34 -3.06 -15.76
N THR A 188 18.34 -3.32 -14.46
CA THR A 188 19.57 -3.56 -13.70
C THR A 188 20.32 -4.64 -14.46
N LYS A 189 21.41 -4.28 -15.14
CA LYS A 189 22.25 -5.25 -15.84
C LYS A 189 22.73 -6.21 -14.77
N GLY A 190 22.08 -7.37 -14.67
CA GLY A 190 22.53 -8.47 -13.85
C GLY A 190 23.91 -8.85 -14.37
N TRP A 191 24.94 -8.56 -13.59
CA TRP A 191 26.27 -9.07 -13.83
C TRP A 191 26.23 -10.56 -13.46
N GLY A 192 26.11 -11.39 -14.49
CA GLY A 192 26.38 -12.83 -14.42
C GLY A 192 27.84 -13.14 -14.70
#